data_AF-A0A916L954-F1
#
_entry.id   AF-A0A916L954-F1
#
_cell.length_a   1.000
_cell.length_b   1.000
_cell.length_c   1.000
_cell.angle_alpha   90.00
_cell.angle_beta   90.00
_cell.angle_gamma   90.00
#
_symmetry.space_group_name_H-M   'P 1'
#
loop_
_entity.id
_entity.type
_entity.pdbx_description
1 polymer ?
#
loop_
_entity_poly.entity_id
_entity_poly.type
_entity_poly.pdbx_seq_one_letter_code
_entity_poly.pdbx_strand_id
1 'polypeptide(L)' 'MPLADALSRMRRINSHLALVTADNGSVVGMVALEDVVEDLVGTMRDGTHR' A
#
# COMPACT_ATOMS: atom_id res chain seq x y z
N MET A 1 -8.45 -4.98 1.29
CA MET A 1 -7.82 -4.18 2.36
C MET A 1 -7.65 -2.76 1.84
N PRO A 2 -8.09 -1.71 2.56
CA PRO A 2 -7.79 -0.32 2.21
C PRO A 2 -6.29 -0.02 2.20
N LEU A 3 -5.85 0.91 1.35
CA LEU A 3 -4.42 1.25 1.16
C LEU A 3 -3.75 1.75 2.46
N ALA A 4 -4.47 2.55 3.25
CA ALA A 4 -4.00 3.07 4.53
C ALA A 4 -3.71 1.96 5.56
N ASP A 5 -4.45 0.86 5.51
CA ASP A 5 -4.24 -0.30 6.39
C ASP A 5 -3.01 -1.10 5.97
N ALA A 6 -2.80 -1.25 4.66
CA ALA A 6 -1.58 -1.88 4.11
C ALA A 6 -0.33 -1.09 4.51
N LEU A 7 -0.37 0.24 4.38
CA LEU A 7 0.71 1.13 4.80
C LEU A 7 1.00 1.01 6.31
N SER A 8 -0.05 1.04 7.13
CA SER A 8 0.07 0.91 8.59
C SER A 8 0.70 -0.43 9.00
N ARG A 9 0.37 -1.50 8.28
CA ARG A 9 0.95 -2.83 8.49
C ARG A 9 2.42 -2.88 8.08
N MET A 10 2.78 -2.37 6.90
CA MET A 10 4.15 -2.36 6.39
C MET A 10 5.09 -1.52 7.27
N ARG A 11 4.63 -0.35 7.74
CA ARG A 11 5.39 0.50 8.68
C ARG A 11 5.67 -0.17 10.02
N ARG A 12 4.72 -0.96 10.55
CA ARG A 12 4.89 -1.66 11.84
C ARG A 12 5.96 -2.75 11.79
N ILE A 13 6.16 -3.38 10.63
CA ILE A 13 7.14 -4.45 10.45
C ILE A 13 8.50 -3.96 9.91
N ASN A 14 8.68 -2.66 9.69
CA ASN A 14 9.85 -2.07 9.02
C ASN A 14 10.21 -2.78 7.70
N SER A 15 9.20 -3.30 6.98
CA SER A 15 9.42 -3.97 5.70
C SER A 15 9.18 -2.99 4.56
N HIS A 16 10.20 -2.83 3.72
CA HIS A 16 10.10 -2.02 2.50
C HIS A 16 9.32 -2.73 1.38
N LEU A 17 9.06 -4.04 1.52
CA LEU A 17 8.34 -4.85 0.54
C LEU A 17 7.23 -5.65 1.22
N ALA A 18 6.10 -5.81 0.53
CA ALA A 18 5.00 -6.67 0.95
C ALA A 18 4.51 -7.54 -0.21
N LEU A 19 4.17 -8.79 0.08
CA LEU A 19 3.56 -9.69 -0.90
C LEU A 19 2.05 -9.46 -0.97
N VAL A 20 1.54 -9.39 -2.19
CA VAL A 20 0.10 -9.39 -2.46
C VAL A 20 -0.33 -10.83 -2.63
N THR A 21 -1.29 -11.26 -1.81
CA THR A 21 -1.85 -12.61 -1.85
C THR A 21 -3.30 -12.56 -2.27
N ALA A 22 -3.72 -13.52 -3.10
CA ALA A 22 -5.13 -13.76 -3.40
C ALA A 22 -5.82 -14.47 -2.21
N ASP A 23 -7.15 -14.56 -2.25
CA ASP A 23 -7.94 -15.15 -1.17
C ASP A 23 -7.60 -16.62 -0.89
N ASN A 24 -7.07 -17.33 -1.88
CA ASN A 24 -6.57 -18.71 -1.74
C ASN A 24 -5.15 -18.80 -1.14
N GLY A 25 -4.55 -17.66 -0.76
CA GLY A 25 -3.20 -17.55 -0.22
C GLY A 25 -2.07 -17.54 -1.25
N SER A 26 -2.36 -17.64 -2.56
CA SER A 26 -1.32 -17.60 -3.58
C SER A 26 -0.76 -16.19 -3.72
N VAL A 27 0.57 -16.07 -3.81
CA VAL A 27 1.23 -14.79 -4.13
C VAL A 27 0.94 -14.42 -5.57
N VAL A 28 0.33 -13.25 -5.76
CA VAL A 28 0.01 -12.70 -7.08
C VAL A 28 0.85 -11.47 -7.43
N GLY A 29 1.65 -10.98 -6.48
CA GLY A 29 2.56 -9.86 -6.72
C GLY A 29 3.30 -9.40 -5.47
N MET A 30 4.03 -8.31 -5.61
CA MET A 30 4.75 -7.62 -4.54
C MET A 30 4.59 -6.11 -4.73
N VAL A 31 4.55 -5.37 -3.63
CA VAL A 31 4.45 -3.92 -3.62
C VAL A 31 5.53 -3.34 -2.70
N ALA A 32 6.11 -2.22 -3.12
CA ALA A 32 7.05 -1.47 -2.31
C ALA A 32 6.33 -0.42 -1.45
N LEU A 33 6.91 -0.08 -0.30
CA LEU A 33 6.30 0.88 0.63
C LEU A 33 6.16 2.26 -0.03
N GLU A 34 7.16 2.68 -0.79
CA GLU A 34 7.19 3.95 -1.51
C GLU A 34 6.02 4.12 -2.49
N ASP A 35 5.66 3.06 -3.23
CA ASP A 35 4.55 3.10 -4.19
C ASP A 35 3.21 3.28 -3.46
N VAL A 36 3.03 2.61 -2.32
CA VAL A 36 1.83 2.73 -1.48
C VAL A 36 1.73 4.14 -0.87
N VAL A 37 2.86 4.74 -0.50
CA VAL A 37 2.90 6.13 -0.01
C VAL A 37 2.54 7.11 -1.13
N GLU A 38 3.08 6.92 -2.33
CA GLU A 38 2.83 7.78 -3.48
C GLU A 38 1.35 7.78 -3.86
N ASP A 39 0.73 6.61 -3.95
CA ASP A 39 -0.70 6.49 -4.28
C ASP A 39 -1.59 7.12 -3.19
N LEU A 40 -1.26 6.93 -1.91
CA LEU A 40 -2.00 7.54 -0.80
C LEU A 40 -1.86 9.08 -0.76
N VAL A 41 -0.66 9.61 -1.00
CA VAL A 41 -0.39 11.05 -0.94
C VAL A 41 -0.86 11.75 -2.22
N GLY A 42 -0.74 11.09 -3.37
CA GLY A 42 -1.25 11.56 -4.66
C GLY A 42 -2.77 11.72 -4.65
N THR A 43 -3.49 10.72 -4.17
CA THR A 43 -4.96 10.76 -4.03
C THR A 43 -5.45 11.84 -3.05
N MET A 44 -4.71 12.14 -1.98
CA MET A 44 -5.04 13.24 -1.06
C MET A 44 -4.83 14.64 -1.67
N ARG A 45 -3.79 14.83 -2.48
CA ARG A 45 -3.53 16.11 -3.16
C ARG A 45 -4.54 16.40 -4.26
N ASP A 46 -4.98 15.38 -4.97
CA ASP A 46 -5.96 15.51 -6.05
C ASP A 46 -7.35 15.95 -5.55
N GLY A 47 -7.72 15.57 -4.32
CA GLY A 47 -8.96 16.03 -3.67
C GLY A 47 -8.97 17.50 -3.25
N THR A 48 -7.81 18.20 -3.28
CA THR A 48 -7.69 19.62 -2.87
C THR A 48 -7.68 20.58 -4.05
N HIS A 49 -7.58 20.08 -5.29
CA HIS A 49 -7.71 20.88 -6.51
C HIS A 49 -9.18 20.87 -6.99
N ARG A 50 -10.03 21.66 -6.32
CA ARG A 50 -11.29 22.13 -6.91
C ARG A 50 -11.50 23.60 -6.60
#